data_AF-B8GKI4-F1
#
_entry.id   AF-B8GKI4-F1
#
_cell.length_a   1.000
_cell.length_b   1.000
_cell.length_c   1.000
_cell.angle_alpha   90.00
_cell.angle_beta   90.00
_cell.angle_gamma   90.00
#
_symmetry.space_group_name_H-M   'P 1'
#
loop_
_entity.id
_entity.type
_entity.pdbx_description
1 polymer ?
#
loop_
_entity_poly.entity_id
_entity_poly.type
_entity_poly.pdbx_seq_one_letter_code
_entity_poly.pdbx_strand_id
1 'polypeptide(L)'
;MRWAFIVLPALVIALVAALVLVQSGTAADPLKINGIRLSSADSEPNYPTISGQYVVWEEDRGVDAQIWLYNLTTNSSRPLSPHLGNQFAPAISGDRVVWQDKRNGNWDIYLYNITTGVEAPVCTDPAKQVRPRISGDAIVWTDYRNGNPDIYRYDLGTQTEQPVCIDPATQ
;
A
#
# COMPACT_ATOMS: atom_id res chain seq x y z
N MET A 1 -87.28 2.17 -6.66
CA MET A 1 -86.45 3.28 -7.18
C MET A 1 -85.28 2.66 -7.93
N ARG A 2 -85.28 2.75 -9.27
CA ARG A 2 -84.20 2.27 -10.15
C ARG A 2 -83.26 3.45 -10.44
N TRP A 3 -81.96 3.27 -10.25
CA TRP A 3 -80.94 4.15 -10.78
C TRP A 3 -79.96 3.30 -11.59
N ALA A 4 -79.84 3.61 -12.87
CA ALA A 4 -78.92 2.98 -13.81
C ALA A 4 -77.56 3.69 -13.72
N PHE A 5 -76.47 2.93 -13.65
CA PHE A 5 -75.13 3.49 -13.84
C PHE A 5 -74.72 3.33 -15.31
N ILE A 6 -74.38 4.47 -15.91
CA ILE A 6 -73.86 4.63 -17.27
C ILE A 6 -72.39 4.19 -17.26
N VAL A 7 -72.04 3.30 -18.19
CA VAL A 7 -70.64 2.93 -18.46
C VAL A 7 -70.07 3.94 -19.47
N LEU A 8 -68.96 4.59 -19.15
CA LEU A 8 -68.14 5.36 -20.09
C LEU A 8 -66.95 4.50 -20.56
N PRO A 9 -66.56 4.53 -21.85
CA PRO A 9 -65.48 3.69 -22.37
C PRO A 9 -64.11 4.35 -22.14
N ALA A 10 -63.14 3.60 -21.63
CA ALA A 10 -61.74 4.02 -21.61
C ALA A 10 -61.02 3.46 -22.85
N LEU A 11 -60.57 4.37 -23.72
CA LEU A 11 -59.68 4.07 -24.84
C LEU A 11 -58.37 4.80 -24.59
N VAL A 12 -57.30 4.07 -24.28
CA VAL A 12 -55.92 4.58 -24.28
C VAL A 12 -55.05 3.55 -24.98
N ILE A 13 -54.57 3.92 -26.17
CA ILE A 13 -53.65 3.16 -27.01
C ILE A 13 -52.23 3.45 -26.48
N ALA A 14 -51.53 2.42 -25.98
CA ALA A 14 -50.12 2.53 -25.61
C ALA A 14 -49.24 1.93 -26.71
N LEU A 15 -48.54 2.80 -27.44
CA LEU A 15 -47.45 2.46 -28.34
C LEU A 15 -46.15 2.43 -27.50
N VAL A 16 -45.47 1.29 -27.40
CA VAL A 16 -44.13 1.23 -26.77
C VAL A 16 -43.12 0.94 -27.87
N ALA A 17 -42.33 1.97 -28.21
CA ALA A 17 -41.17 1.84 -29.09
C ALA A 17 -40.03 1.14 -28.35
N ALA A 18 -39.46 0.11 -28.95
CA ALA A 18 -38.27 -0.56 -28.42
C ALA A 18 -37.03 0.29 -28.70
N LEU A 19 -36.42 0.82 -27.63
CA LEU A 19 -35.11 1.46 -27.68
C LEU A 19 -34.04 0.37 -27.53
N VAL A 20 -33.26 0.12 -28.58
CA VAL A 20 -32.05 -0.72 -28.47
C VAL A 20 -30.93 0.15 -27.93
N LEU A 21 -30.57 -0.04 -26.66
CA LEU A 21 -29.34 0.49 -26.09
C LEU A 21 -28.16 -0.34 -26.63
N VAL A 22 -27.31 0.30 -27.43
CA VAL A 22 -25.94 -0.20 -27.65
C VAL A 22 -25.25 -0.05 -26.29
N GLN A 23 -25.11 -1.15 -25.56
CA GLN A 23 -24.22 -1.18 -24.40
C GLN A 23 -22.81 -1.01 -24.95
N SER A 24 -22.17 0.10 -24.60
CA SER A 24 -20.73 0.25 -24.74
C SER A 24 -20.11 -0.93 -24.00
N GLY A 25 -19.47 -1.83 -24.75
CA GLY A 25 -18.63 -2.87 -24.19
C GLY A 25 -17.61 -2.16 -23.30
N THR A 26 -17.76 -2.30 -21.99
CA THR A 26 -16.81 -1.74 -21.05
C THR A 26 -15.51 -2.50 -21.26
N ALA A 27 -14.48 -1.79 -21.74
CA ALA A 27 -13.12 -2.26 -21.57
C ALA A 27 -12.94 -2.59 -20.08
N ALA A 28 -12.36 -3.75 -19.78
CA ALA A 28 -12.05 -4.11 -18.40
C ALA A 28 -11.32 -2.93 -17.76
N ASP A 29 -11.84 -2.46 -16.62
CA ASP A 29 -11.21 -1.41 -15.83
C ASP A 29 -9.77 -1.88 -15.56
N PRO A 30 -8.74 -1.18 -16.09
CA PRO A 30 -7.36 -1.65 -16.03
C PRO A 30 -6.83 -1.77 -14.59
N LEU A 31 -7.59 -1.24 -13.62
CA LEU A 31 -7.30 -1.28 -12.18
C LEU A 31 -7.91 -2.47 -11.44
N LYS A 32 -8.52 -3.42 -12.16
CA LYS A 32 -9.16 -4.61 -11.58
C LYS A 32 -8.52 -5.88 -12.10
N ILE A 33 -7.98 -6.69 -11.18
CA ILE A 33 -7.72 -8.11 -11.43
C ILE A 33 -8.90 -8.89 -10.82
N ASN A 34 -9.62 -9.66 -11.62
CA ASN A 34 -10.77 -10.47 -11.19
C ASN A 34 -11.86 -9.67 -10.43
N GLY A 35 -12.09 -8.40 -10.80
CA GLY A 35 -13.10 -7.56 -10.17
C GLY A 35 -12.71 -6.96 -8.82
N ILE A 36 -11.49 -7.20 -8.34
CA ILE A 36 -10.98 -6.67 -7.08
C ILE A 36 -10.23 -5.39 -7.36
N ARG A 37 -10.64 -4.33 -6.65
CA ARG A 37 -10.00 -3.03 -6.69
C ARG A 37 -8.76 -3.08 -5.79
N LEU A 38 -7.57 -2.96 -6.37
CA LEU A 38 -6.31 -3.00 -5.62
C LEU A 38 -5.98 -1.67 -4.93
N SER A 39 -6.53 -0.56 -5.43
CA SER A 39 -6.34 0.80 -4.88
C SER A 39 -7.67 1.58 -4.80
N SER A 40 -7.71 2.67 -4.01
CA SER A 40 -8.75 3.68 -4.18
C SER A 40 -8.64 4.33 -5.57
N ALA A 41 -9.76 4.80 -6.15
CA ALA A 41 -9.83 5.37 -7.51
C ALA A 41 -8.78 6.45 -7.80
N ASP A 42 -8.34 7.12 -6.75
CA ASP A 42 -7.60 8.37 -6.80
C ASP A 42 -6.15 8.22 -6.31
N SER A 43 -5.66 6.99 -6.12
CA SER A 43 -4.29 6.71 -5.65
C SER A 43 -3.56 5.76 -6.59
N GLU A 44 -2.42 6.20 -7.13
CA GLU A 44 -1.48 5.36 -7.87
C GLU A 44 -0.56 4.63 -6.89
N PRO A 45 -0.64 3.29 -6.79
CA PRO A 45 0.25 2.53 -5.93
C PRO A 45 1.69 2.62 -6.47
N ASN A 46 2.61 3.12 -5.64
CA ASN A 46 4.01 3.30 -6.00
C ASN A 46 4.90 2.22 -5.38
N TYR A 47 6.03 1.93 -6.04
CA TYR A 47 7.07 1.00 -5.58
C TYR A 47 6.54 -0.38 -5.09
N PRO A 48 5.77 -1.11 -5.92
CA PRO A 48 5.35 -2.46 -5.54
C PRO A 48 6.56 -3.40 -5.44
N THR A 49 6.58 -4.23 -4.41
CA THR A 49 7.56 -5.29 -4.20
C THR A 49 6.88 -6.54 -3.64
N ILE A 50 7.48 -7.72 -3.85
CA ILE A 50 6.83 -9.01 -3.60
C ILE A 50 7.80 -10.02 -2.98
N SER A 51 7.32 -10.78 -2.01
CA SER A 51 7.98 -12.00 -1.55
C SER A 51 6.94 -13.08 -1.26
N GLY A 52 7.03 -14.21 -1.97
CA GLY A 52 6.05 -15.29 -1.87
C GLY A 52 4.64 -14.79 -2.16
N GLN A 53 3.74 -14.94 -1.18
CA GLN A 53 2.34 -14.54 -1.28
C GLN A 53 2.06 -13.07 -0.93
N TYR A 54 3.08 -12.30 -0.53
CA TYR A 54 2.92 -10.96 -0.01
C TYR A 54 3.40 -9.92 -1.03
N VAL A 55 2.49 -9.04 -1.44
CA VAL A 55 2.82 -7.82 -2.21
C VAL A 55 2.71 -6.64 -1.27
N VAL A 56 3.70 -5.77 -1.25
CA VAL A 56 3.66 -4.50 -0.52
C VAL A 56 3.93 -3.33 -1.44
N TRP A 57 3.27 -2.21 -1.18
CA TRP A 57 3.38 -0.99 -1.99
C TRP A 57 3.12 0.25 -1.13
N GLU A 58 3.49 1.39 -1.68
CA GLU A 58 3.14 2.69 -1.12
C GLU A 58 1.78 3.13 -1.65
N GLU A 59 0.85 3.42 -0.75
CA GLU A 59 -0.42 4.04 -1.10
C GLU A 59 -0.48 5.45 -0.52
N ASP A 60 -0.55 6.45 -1.40
CA ASP A 60 -0.81 7.83 -1.02
C ASP A 60 -2.31 8.12 -1.08
N ARG A 61 -2.93 8.41 0.07
CA ARG A 61 -4.34 8.80 0.18
C ARG A 61 -4.54 10.27 0.56
N GLY A 62 -3.51 11.09 0.35
CA GLY A 62 -3.55 12.55 0.44
C GLY A 62 -3.14 13.14 1.79
N VAL A 63 -3.28 12.42 2.91
CA VAL A 63 -2.84 12.91 4.23
C VAL A 63 -1.41 12.46 4.53
N ASP A 64 -1.18 11.17 4.41
CA ASP A 64 0.11 10.52 4.53
C ASP A 64 0.18 9.31 3.61
N ALA A 65 1.37 9.05 3.07
CA ALA A 65 1.64 7.81 2.37
C ALA A 65 1.84 6.67 3.38
N GLN A 66 1.20 5.53 3.14
CA GLN A 66 1.26 4.36 4.02
C GLN A 66 1.74 3.13 3.25
N ILE A 67 2.40 2.19 3.94
CA ILE A 67 2.72 0.91 3.33
C ILE A 67 1.53 -0.02 3.44
N TRP A 68 1.06 -0.50 2.30
CA TRP A 68 0.01 -1.49 2.19
C TRP A 68 0.57 -2.87 1.92
N LEU A 69 -0.13 -3.88 2.45
CA LEU A 69 0.14 -5.29 2.24
C LEU A 69 -1.07 -5.91 1.57
N TYR A 70 -0.82 -6.76 0.59
CA TYR A 70 -1.78 -7.65 -0.04
C TYR A 70 -1.29 -9.08 0.05
N ASN A 71 -2.17 -9.95 0.51
CA ASN A 71 -1.92 -11.39 0.55
C ASN A 71 -2.63 -12.04 -0.65
N LEU A 72 -1.83 -12.59 -1.56
CA LEU A 72 -2.29 -13.25 -2.79
C LEU A 72 -3.10 -14.52 -2.52
N THR A 73 -2.84 -15.21 -1.40
CA THR A 73 -3.53 -16.45 -1.02
C THR A 73 -4.90 -16.17 -0.42
N THR A 74 -5.00 -15.18 0.46
CA THR A 74 -6.26 -14.82 1.13
C THR A 74 -7.03 -13.73 0.41
N ASN A 75 -6.44 -13.13 -0.62
CA ASN A 75 -7.07 -12.13 -1.47
C ASN A 75 -7.53 -10.89 -0.68
N SER A 76 -6.69 -10.45 0.25
CA SER A 76 -7.02 -9.41 1.24
C SER A 76 -5.90 -8.39 1.37
N SER A 77 -6.25 -7.10 1.47
CA SER A 77 -5.32 -6.00 1.71
C SER A 77 -5.53 -5.32 3.07
N ARG A 78 -4.46 -4.71 3.60
CA ARG A 78 -4.49 -3.84 4.80
C ARG A 78 -3.26 -2.93 4.85
N PRO A 79 -3.30 -1.80 5.58
CA PRO A 79 -2.07 -1.10 5.96
C PRO A 79 -1.21 -1.98 6.88
N LEU A 80 0.11 -1.81 6.82
CA LEU A 80 1.06 -2.54 7.68
C LEU A 80 1.17 -1.92 9.07
N SER A 81 1.25 -0.59 9.14
CA SER A 81 1.41 0.17 10.37
C SER A 81 0.19 1.07 10.63
N PRO A 82 -0.30 1.17 11.88
CA PRO A 82 -1.36 2.11 12.25
C PRO A 82 -0.84 3.54 12.49
N HIS A 83 0.48 3.76 12.44
CA HIS A 83 1.09 5.03 12.78
C HIS A 83 0.96 6.05 11.64
N LEU A 84 0.64 7.28 12.03
CA LEU A 84 0.59 8.41 11.13
C LEU A 84 1.99 8.90 10.78
N GLY A 85 2.14 9.42 9.57
CA GLY A 85 3.40 9.91 9.03
C GLY A 85 3.75 9.21 7.74
N ASN A 86 4.47 9.91 6.85
CA ASN A 86 4.81 9.34 5.55
C ASN A 86 5.70 8.11 5.70
N GLN A 87 5.31 7.03 5.03
CA GLN A 87 6.02 5.77 4.96
C GLN A 87 6.35 5.49 3.49
N PHE A 88 7.61 5.23 3.20
CA PHE A 88 8.09 5.04 1.82
C PHE A 88 9.15 3.95 1.70
N ALA A 89 9.50 3.64 0.46
CA ALA A 89 10.51 2.69 0.02
C ALA A 89 10.40 1.32 0.73
N PRO A 90 9.25 0.63 0.64
CA PRO A 90 9.11 -0.68 1.24
C PRO A 90 10.02 -1.70 0.54
N ALA A 91 10.57 -2.63 1.31
CA ALA A 91 11.26 -3.81 0.83
C ALA A 91 10.82 -5.03 1.64
N ILE A 92 10.71 -6.19 1.01
CA ILE A 92 10.20 -7.41 1.65
C ILE A 92 11.12 -8.62 1.39
N SER A 93 11.31 -9.44 2.41
CA SER A 93 11.96 -10.75 2.32
C SER A 93 11.26 -11.75 3.23
N GLY A 94 10.66 -12.78 2.65
CA GLY A 94 9.83 -13.73 3.39
C GLY A 94 8.62 -13.03 4.00
N ASP A 95 8.51 -13.07 5.33
CA ASP A 95 7.46 -12.42 6.11
C ASP A 95 7.88 -11.08 6.72
N ARG A 96 9.03 -10.53 6.32
CA ARG A 96 9.60 -9.31 6.92
C ARG A 96 9.57 -8.17 5.93
N VAL A 97 8.98 -7.05 6.34
CA VAL A 97 8.87 -5.82 5.56
C VAL A 97 9.63 -4.72 6.25
N VAL A 98 10.50 -4.02 5.53
CA VAL A 98 11.18 -2.82 6.01
C VAL A 98 10.77 -1.61 5.19
N TRP A 99 10.71 -0.43 5.81
CA TRP A 99 10.40 0.83 5.14
C TRP A 99 11.07 2.00 5.88
N GLN A 100 11.14 3.14 5.21
CA GLN A 100 11.51 4.40 5.87
C GLN A 100 10.25 5.12 6.35
N ASP A 101 10.30 5.66 7.55
CA ASP A 101 9.15 6.18 8.27
C ASP A 101 9.42 7.58 8.82
N LYS A 102 8.47 8.50 8.62
CA LYS A 102 8.60 9.90 9.07
C LYS A 102 7.86 10.23 10.36
N ARG A 103 7.34 9.24 11.09
CA ARG A 103 6.53 9.44 12.30
C ARG A 103 7.23 10.24 13.41
N ASN A 104 8.57 10.22 13.44
CA ASN A 104 9.39 10.88 14.46
C ASN A 104 9.95 12.24 14.01
N GLY A 105 9.54 12.75 12.83
CA GLY A 105 9.94 14.06 12.31
C GLY A 105 11.17 14.04 11.40
N ASN A 106 12.02 13.03 11.50
CA ASN A 106 13.08 12.64 10.55
C ASN A 106 12.68 11.33 9.85
N TRP A 107 13.53 10.82 8.95
CA TRP A 107 13.34 9.50 8.37
C TRP A 107 14.08 8.46 9.22
N ASP A 108 13.35 7.47 9.69
CA ASP A 108 13.85 6.32 10.45
C ASP A 108 13.59 5.03 9.67
N ILE A 109 14.27 3.93 10.02
CA ILE A 109 14.01 2.61 9.43
C ILE A 109 13.19 1.76 10.40
N TYR A 110 12.07 1.22 9.91
CA TYR A 110 11.21 0.30 10.65
C TYR A 110 11.11 -1.06 9.97
N LEU A 111 10.76 -2.06 10.77
CA LEU A 111 10.53 -3.44 10.38
C LEU A 111 9.16 -3.88 10.87
N TYR A 112 8.45 -4.65 10.05
CA TYR A 112 7.24 -5.38 10.41
C TYR A 112 7.41 -6.85 10.06
N ASN A 113 7.11 -7.72 11.01
CA ASN A 113 6.99 -9.15 10.75
C ASN A 113 5.52 -9.51 10.57
N ILE A 114 5.16 -9.95 9.36
CA ILE A 114 3.79 -10.27 8.94
C ILE A 114 3.20 -11.42 9.75
N THR A 115 4.00 -12.45 10.05
CA THR A 115 3.58 -13.67 10.77
C THR A 115 3.20 -13.38 12.22
N THR A 116 4.02 -12.58 12.90
CA THR A 116 3.84 -12.24 14.32
C THR A 116 3.01 -10.99 14.53
N GLY A 117 2.86 -10.16 13.49
CA GLY A 117 2.21 -8.86 13.55
C GLY A 117 3.03 -7.81 14.32
N VAL A 118 4.30 -8.09 14.59
CA VAL A 118 5.16 -7.21 15.40
C VAL A 118 5.86 -6.19 14.52
N GLU A 119 5.76 -4.93 14.95
CA GLU A 119 6.51 -3.81 14.41
C GLU A 119 7.65 -3.44 15.38
N ALA A 120 8.83 -3.13 14.84
CA ALA A 120 9.97 -2.67 15.62
C ALA A 120 10.80 -1.62 14.85
N PRO A 121 11.36 -0.61 15.53
CA PRO A 121 12.37 0.25 14.94
C PRO A 121 13.64 -0.56 14.66
N VAL A 122 14.25 -0.32 13.51
CA VAL A 122 15.58 -0.86 13.16
C VAL A 122 16.65 0.18 13.49
N CYS A 123 16.42 1.43 13.11
CA CYS A 123 17.30 2.56 13.42
C CYS A 123 16.47 3.85 13.52
N THR A 124 16.70 4.62 14.57
CA THR A 124 16.05 5.91 14.85
C THR A 124 17.08 6.96 15.28
N ASP A 125 18.20 7.03 14.55
CA ASP A 125 19.26 8.00 14.83
C ASP A 125 18.77 9.42 14.46
N PRO A 126 19.18 10.49 15.16
CA PRO A 126 18.68 11.85 14.91
C PRO A 126 18.84 12.36 13.47
N ALA A 127 19.82 11.86 12.71
CA ALA A 127 19.93 12.15 11.29
C ALA A 127 18.85 11.41 10.49
N LYS A 128 18.86 11.48 9.16
CA LYS A 128 17.92 10.72 8.34
C LYS A 128 18.51 9.35 7.97
N GLN A 129 17.70 8.31 8.03
CA GLN A 129 17.97 6.99 7.47
C GLN A 129 16.95 6.68 6.38
N VAL A 130 17.41 6.27 5.20
CA VAL A 130 16.55 6.19 4.01
C VAL A 130 16.86 4.97 3.14
N ARG A 131 15.91 4.64 2.27
CA ARG A 131 16.01 3.61 1.22
C ARG A 131 16.45 2.23 1.76
N PRO A 132 15.74 1.68 2.75
CA PRO A 132 16.12 0.39 3.29
C PRO A 132 15.93 -0.73 2.27
N ARG A 133 16.72 -1.79 2.40
CA ARG A 133 16.60 -3.05 1.66
C ARG A 133 16.77 -4.21 2.64
N ILE A 134 16.09 -5.32 2.38
CA ILE A 134 16.18 -6.53 3.19
C ILE A 134 16.43 -7.77 2.33
N SER A 135 17.26 -8.69 2.83
CA SER A 135 17.47 -10.02 2.26
C SER A 135 17.77 -11.02 3.39
N GLY A 136 16.84 -11.94 3.64
CA GLY A 136 16.94 -12.86 4.78
C GLY A 136 17.01 -12.09 6.10
N ASP A 137 18.10 -12.30 6.86
CA ASP A 137 18.35 -11.63 8.13
C ASP A 137 19.11 -10.30 7.99
N ALA A 138 19.50 -9.88 6.80
CA ALA A 138 20.24 -8.64 6.60
C ALA A 138 19.32 -7.49 6.15
N ILE A 139 19.34 -6.40 6.89
CA ILE A 139 18.75 -5.10 6.49
C ILE A 139 19.90 -4.14 6.22
N VAL A 140 19.83 -3.38 5.12
CA VAL A 140 20.79 -2.31 4.81
C VAL A 140 20.05 -1.02 4.49
N TRP A 141 20.66 0.13 4.77
CA TRP A 141 20.10 1.45 4.47
C TRP A 141 21.19 2.48 4.22
N THR A 142 20.79 3.64 3.68
CA THR A 142 21.63 4.82 3.63
C THR A 142 21.45 5.62 4.92
N ASP A 143 22.55 5.89 5.61
CA ASP A 143 22.59 6.57 6.90
C ASP A 143 23.33 7.91 6.77
N TYR A 144 22.83 8.96 7.41
CA TYR A 144 23.40 10.31 7.34
C TYR A 144 23.97 10.79 8.69
N ARG A 145 24.11 9.91 9.69
CA ARG A 145 24.56 10.29 11.05
C ARG A 145 25.95 10.91 11.10
N ASN A 146 26.79 10.62 10.11
CA ASN A 146 28.15 11.17 9.99
C ASN A 146 28.23 12.32 8.97
N GLY A 147 27.12 13.02 8.69
CA GLY A 147 27.08 14.18 7.79
C GLY A 147 27.05 13.85 6.28
N ASN A 148 27.60 12.70 5.88
CA ASN A 148 27.57 12.17 4.52
C ASN A 148 26.78 10.84 4.45
N PRO A 149 26.31 10.42 3.25
CA PRO A 149 25.61 9.15 3.10
C PRO A 149 26.57 7.96 3.24
N ASP A 150 26.45 7.24 4.33
CA ASP A 150 27.12 5.97 4.59
C ASP A 150 26.14 4.80 4.38
N ILE A 151 26.67 3.58 4.24
CA ILE A 151 25.85 2.37 4.19
C ILE A 151 25.99 1.63 5.50
N TYR A 152 24.86 1.41 6.16
CA TYR A 152 24.77 0.64 7.40
C TYR A 152 24.00 -0.65 7.18
N ARG A 153 24.23 -1.62 8.08
CA ARG A 153 23.55 -2.91 8.11
C ARG A 153 23.06 -3.23 9.51
N TYR A 154 21.89 -3.84 9.60
CA TYR A 154 21.37 -4.52 10.78
C TYR A 154 21.24 -6.01 10.48
N ASP A 155 21.73 -6.84 11.40
CA ASP A 155 21.56 -8.28 11.38
C ASP A 155 20.41 -8.68 12.30
N LEU A 156 19.37 -9.31 11.76
CA LEU A 156 18.21 -9.74 12.54
C LEU A 156 18.49 -10.99 13.39
N GLY A 157 19.47 -11.81 12.99
CA GLY A 157 19.85 -13.02 13.72
C GLY A 157 20.70 -12.69 14.95
N THR A 158 21.66 -11.77 14.81
CA THR A 158 22.51 -11.32 15.94
C THR A 158 22.00 -10.07 16.63
N GLN A 159 21.01 -9.38 16.06
CA GLN A 159 20.44 -8.11 16.54
C GLN A 159 21.48 -6.99 16.66
N THR A 160 22.43 -6.95 15.71
CA THR A 160 23.54 -5.99 15.73
C THR A 160 23.51 -5.07 14.53
N GLU A 161 23.75 -3.79 14.79
CA GLU A 161 23.99 -2.76 13.78
C GLU A 161 25.50 -2.55 13.56
N GLN A 162 25.91 -2.37 12.31
CA GLN A 162 27.30 -2.02 11.96
C GLN A 162 27.38 -1.26 10.62
N PRO A 163 28.36 -0.35 10.47
CA PRO A 163 28.66 0.25 9.17
C PRO A 163 29.17 -0.82 8.20
N VAL A 164 28.78 -0.70 6.93
CA VAL A 164 29.30 -1.51 5.81
C VAL A 164 30.33 -0.73 5.02
N CYS A 165 30.01 0.54 4.73
CA CYS A 165 30.87 1.47 4.04
C CYS A 165 30.70 2.83 4.70
N ILE A 166 31.80 3.36 5.23
CA ILE A 166 31.88 4.73 5.74
C ILE A 166 32.91 5.48 4.89
N ASP A 167 32.60 6.71 4.51
CA ASP A 167 33.60 7.61 3.92
C ASP A 167 34.21 8.50 5.02
N PRO A 168 35.42 8.20 5.53
CA PRO A 168 36.04 8.99 6.58
C PRO A 168 36.56 10.36 6.10
N ALA A 169 36.57 10.64 4.79
CA ALA A 169 37.30 11.78 4.25
C ALA A 169 36.57 13.13 4.39
N THR A 170 35.28 13.14 4.74
CA THR A 170 34.48 14.39 4.88
C THR A 170 33.47 14.39 6.04
N GLN A 171 33.62 13.52 7.04
CA GLN A 171 32.77 13.45 8.24
C GLN A 171 33.05 14.59 9.24
#